data_AF-A0A7J4Q323-F1
#
_entry.id   AF-A0A7J4Q323-F1
#
_cell.length_a   1.000
_cell.length_b   1.000
_cell.length_c   1.000
_cell.angle_alpha   90.00
_cell.angle_beta   90.00
_cell.angle_gamma   90.00
#
_symmetry.space_group_name_H-M   'P 1'
#
loop_
_entity.id
_entity.type
_entity.pdbx_description
1 polymer ?
#
loop_
_entity_poly.entity_id
_entity_poly.type
_entity_poly.pdbx_seq_one_letter_code
_entity_poly.pdbx_strand_id
1 'polypeptide(L)'
;EAILESGKKVVVIASNSLSHRHFTTESAIPEDMSKEHITSHAMHLWDMRMIDYFRTGQAQRILNEMPEFTEQAIAESDGGGLSWLLSTLDVPTYPATLHGYGTIIGTGNAIVEWPERNHKEASQ
;
A
#
# COMPACT_ATOMS: atom_id res chain seq x y z
N GLU A 1 3.01 0.04 21.93
CA GLU A 1 3.47 -0.45 23.25
C GLU A 1 3.96 -1.89 23.23
N ALA A 2 3.16 -2.88 22.81
CA ALA A 2 3.55 -4.30 22.80
C ALA A 2 4.90 -4.62 22.12
N ILE A 3 5.23 -3.98 20.99
CA ILE A 3 6.53 -4.16 20.32
C ILE A 3 7.69 -3.74 21.24
N LEU A 4 7.56 -2.57 21.89
CA LEU A 4 8.58 -2.02 22.79
C LEU A 4 8.74 -2.90 24.03
N GLU A 5 7.62 -3.26 24.67
CA GLU A 5 7.60 -4.12 25.86
C GLU A 5 8.21 -5.50 25.59
N SER A 6 8.01 -6.04 24.39
CA SER A 6 8.57 -7.34 24.03
C SER A 6 10.10 -7.35 23.90
N GLY A 7 10.73 -6.18 23.71
CA GLY A 7 12.17 -6.05 23.43
C GLY A 7 12.63 -6.72 22.13
N LYS A 8 11.70 -7.13 21.25
CA LYS A 8 11.99 -7.89 20.03
C LYS A 8 12.28 -6.98 18.85
N LYS A 9 13.13 -7.48 17.96
CA LYS A 9 13.29 -6.95 16.59
C LYS A 9 12.14 -7.48 15.73
N VAL A 10 11.21 -6.60 15.36
CA VAL A 10 9.98 -6.97 14.64
C VAL A 10 9.97 -6.39 13.22
N VAL A 11 9.32 -7.09 12.31
CA VAL A 11 8.88 -6.58 11.01
C VAL A 11 7.36 -6.50 11.05
N VAL A 12 6.81 -5.38 10.60
CA VAL A 12 5.36 -5.15 10.50
C VAL A 12 4.96 -5.25 9.04
N ILE A 13 3.91 -6.01 8.74
CA ILE A 13 3.44 -6.25 7.38
C ILE A 13 1.96 -5.87 7.32
N ALA A 14 1.63 -4.88 6.47
CA ALA A 14 0.26 -4.62 6.06
C ALA A 14 -0.01 -5.47 4.81
N SER A 15 -0.89 -6.47 4.95
CA SER A 15 -1.28 -7.35 3.86
C SER A 15 -2.57 -6.84 3.24
N ASN A 16 -2.46 -5.86 2.35
CA ASN A 16 -3.58 -5.34 1.57
C ASN A 16 -3.07 -4.89 0.19
N SER A 17 -3.93 -4.99 -0.81
CA SER A 17 -3.78 -4.41 -2.13
C SER A 17 -4.18 -2.91 -2.13
N LEU A 18 -4.11 -2.27 -3.29
CA LEU A 18 -4.58 -0.91 -3.51
C LEU A 18 -6.03 -0.95 -4.04
N SER A 19 -6.32 -0.44 -5.23
CA SER A 19 -7.64 -0.54 -5.84
C SER A 19 -8.09 -2.00 -6.04
N HIS A 20 -9.33 -2.33 -5.67
CA HIS A 20 -9.78 -3.73 -5.57
C HIS A 20 -10.97 -4.11 -6.47
N ARG A 21 -11.32 -3.28 -7.46
CA ARG A 21 -12.20 -3.75 -8.53
C ARG A 21 -11.45 -4.73 -9.40
N HIS A 22 -12.08 -5.87 -9.64
CA HIS A 22 -11.48 -7.01 -10.30
C HIS A 22 -12.35 -7.50 -11.45
N PHE A 23 -11.75 -8.29 -12.33
CA PHE A 23 -12.51 -9.04 -13.33
C PHE A 23 -13.38 -10.09 -12.63
N THR A 24 -14.60 -10.29 -13.12
CA THR A 24 -15.54 -11.30 -12.60
C THR A 24 -15.50 -12.62 -13.37
N THR A 25 -14.58 -12.72 -14.34
CA THR A 25 -14.36 -13.91 -15.16
C THR A 25 -12.87 -14.14 -15.34
N GLU A 26 -12.44 -15.39 -15.22
CA GLU A 26 -11.05 -15.80 -15.43
C GLU A 26 -10.78 -16.12 -16.91
N SER A 27 -9.57 -15.85 -17.38
CA SER A 27 -9.11 -16.32 -18.68
C SER A 27 -8.95 -17.84 -18.70
N ALA A 28 -8.94 -18.45 -19.88
CA ALA A 28 -8.71 -19.90 -20.00
C ALA A 28 -7.33 -20.33 -19.47
N ILE A 29 -6.34 -19.44 -19.55
CA ILE A 29 -5.01 -19.57 -18.95
C ILE A 29 -4.86 -18.38 -17.99
N PRO A 30 -4.91 -18.58 -16.67
CA PRO A 30 -4.82 -17.49 -15.68
C PRO A 30 -3.52 -16.70 -15.76
N GLU A 31 -2.42 -17.35 -16.17
CA GLU A 31 -1.09 -16.76 -16.30
C GLU A 31 -0.86 -16.01 -17.62
N ASP A 32 -1.87 -15.93 -18.50
CA ASP A 32 -1.79 -15.16 -19.75
C ASP A 32 -1.76 -13.65 -19.45
N MET A 33 -0.56 -13.13 -19.25
CA MET A 33 -0.30 -11.72 -18.96
C MET A 33 -0.77 -10.77 -20.07
N SER A 34 -1.14 -11.25 -21.27
CA SER A 34 -1.77 -10.40 -22.29
C SER A 34 -3.20 -9.98 -21.93
N LYS A 35 -3.81 -10.66 -20.95
CA LYS A 35 -5.15 -10.37 -20.43
C LYS A 35 -5.14 -9.58 -19.13
N GLU A 36 -4.01 -9.57 -18.42
CA GLU A 36 -3.87 -8.89 -17.15
C GLU A 36 -3.67 -7.39 -17.34
N HIS A 37 -4.56 -6.59 -16.76
CA HIS A 37 -4.48 -5.14 -16.75
C HIS A 37 -5.42 -4.57 -15.69
N ILE A 38 -5.20 -3.32 -15.28
CA ILE A 38 -6.11 -2.63 -14.36
C ILE A 38 -7.53 -2.58 -14.91
N THR A 39 -8.54 -2.86 -14.08
CA THR A 39 -9.95 -2.85 -14.52
C THR A 39 -10.47 -1.47 -14.90
N SER A 40 -9.87 -0.40 -14.37
CA SER A 40 -10.33 0.98 -14.56
C SER A 40 -9.17 1.96 -14.54
N HIS A 41 -9.15 2.89 -15.50
CA HIS A 41 -8.16 3.97 -15.50
C HIS A 41 -8.28 4.88 -14.27
N ALA A 42 -9.49 5.15 -13.79
CA ALA A 42 -9.70 5.96 -12.59
C ALA A 42 -9.08 5.32 -11.33
N MET A 43 -9.08 3.99 -11.26
CA MET A 43 -8.47 3.23 -10.17
C MET A 43 -6.96 3.28 -10.23
N HIS A 44 -6.40 3.13 -11.43
CA HIS A 44 -4.97 3.32 -11.64
C HIS A 44 -4.50 4.72 -11.18
N LEU A 45 -5.27 5.77 -11.47
CA LEU A 45 -4.93 7.13 -11.03
C LEU A 45 -4.93 7.25 -9.50
N TRP A 46 -5.87 6.60 -8.82
CA TRP A 46 -5.87 6.52 -7.36
C TRP A 46 -4.65 5.76 -6.82
N ASP A 47 -4.31 4.62 -7.41
CA ASP A 47 -3.11 3.87 -7.04
C ASP A 47 -1.85 4.73 -7.19
N MET A 48 -1.69 5.40 -8.34
CA MET A 48 -0.53 6.25 -8.61
C MET A 48 -0.44 7.42 -7.63
N ARG A 49 -1.58 7.99 -7.24
CA ARG A 49 -1.66 9.05 -6.22
C ARG A 49 -1.18 8.56 -4.85
N MET A 50 -1.63 7.38 -4.40
CA MET A 50 -1.15 6.79 -3.15
C MET A 50 0.34 6.47 -3.21
N ILE A 51 0.81 5.94 -4.35
CA ILE A 51 2.23 5.64 -4.57
C ILE A 51 3.10 6.89 -4.53
N ASP A 52 2.63 8.01 -5.08
CA ASP A 52 3.34 9.29 -4.96
C ASP A 52 3.52 9.70 -3.50
N TYR A 53 2.48 9.55 -2.67
CA TYR A 53 2.57 9.85 -1.24
C TYR A 53 3.50 8.92 -0.47
N PHE A 54 3.51 7.62 -0.80
CA PHE A 54 4.49 6.69 -0.26
C PHE A 54 5.91 7.18 -0.54
N ARG A 55 6.21 7.50 -1.80
CA ARG A 55 7.54 7.89 -2.27
C ARG A 55 7.99 9.27 -1.80
N THR A 56 7.06 10.13 -1.38
CA THR A 56 7.34 11.50 -0.93
C THR A 56 7.24 11.67 0.59
N GLY A 57 6.95 10.60 1.34
CA GLY A 57 6.89 10.65 2.82
C GLY A 57 5.64 11.35 3.36
N GLN A 58 4.56 11.41 2.59
CA GLN A 58 3.33 12.09 2.97
C GLN A 58 2.37 11.16 3.75
N ALA A 59 2.84 10.46 4.79
CA ALA A 59 2.03 9.44 5.49
C ALA A 59 0.73 9.99 6.10
N GLN A 60 0.77 11.20 6.67
CA GLN A 60 -0.43 11.84 7.19
C GLN A 60 -1.46 12.10 6.08
N ARG A 61 -1.01 12.43 4.88
CA ARG A 61 -1.89 12.66 3.73
C ARG A 61 -2.55 11.37 3.25
N ILE A 62 -1.83 10.26 3.29
CA ILE A 62 -2.38 8.93 3.01
C ILE A 62 -3.56 8.67 3.95
N LEU A 63 -3.39 8.87 5.26
CA LEU A 63 -4.47 8.68 6.24
C LEU A 63 -5.66 9.63 5.99
N ASN A 64 -5.39 10.89 5.66
CA ASN A 64 -6.43 11.89 5.41
C ASN A 64 -7.27 11.56 4.17
N GLU A 65 -6.63 11.08 3.10
CA GLU A 65 -7.30 10.75 1.83
C GLU A 65 -7.80 9.29 1.78
N MET A 66 -7.43 8.45 2.77
CA MET A 66 -7.80 7.04 2.80
C MET A 66 -9.31 6.78 2.74
N PRO A 67 -10.19 7.53 3.44
CA PRO A 67 -11.64 7.31 3.31
C PRO A 67 -12.14 7.46 1.87
N GLU A 68 -11.67 8.48 1.16
CA GLU A 68 -12.03 8.72 -0.24
C GLU A 68 -11.41 7.66 -1.17
N PHE A 69 -10.14 7.30 -0.95
CA PHE A 69 -9.48 6.23 -1.69
C PHE A 69 -10.20 4.88 -1.54
N THR A 70 -10.54 4.50 -0.31
CA THR A 70 -11.31 3.29 0.00
C THR A 70 -12.65 3.27 -0.73
N GLU A 71 -13.41 4.37 -0.68
CA GLU A 71 -14.73 4.42 -1.32
C GLU A 71 -14.65 4.44 -2.86
N GLN A 72 -13.80 5.31 -3.42
CA GLN A 72 -13.75 5.55 -4.87
C GLN A 72 -13.02 4.45 -5.63
N ALA A 73 -11.97 3.87 -5.05
CA ALA A 73 -11.17 2.82 -5.66
C ALA A 73 -11.60 1.41 -5.21
N ILE A 74 -12.59 1.30 -4.31
CA ILE A 74 -12.96 0.06 -3.62
C ILE A 74 -11.68 -0.56 -3.06
N ALA A 75 -10.84 0.23 -2.38
CA ALA A 75 -9.52 -0.22 -1.99
C ALA A 75 -9.56 -1.09 -0.73
N GLU A 76 -8.68 -2.08 -0.65
CA GLU A 76 -8.56 -3.00 0.49
C GLU A 76 -7.97 -2.31 1.76
N SER A 77 -7.75 -1.00 1.69
CA SER A 77 -7.44 -0.17 2.85
C SER A 77 -8.57 -0.12 3.88
N ASP A 78 -9.79 -0.53 3.53
CA ASP A 78 -10.91 -0.73 4.47
C ASP A 78 -10.60 -1.76 5.56
N GLY A 79 -9.75 -2.75 5.27
CA GLY A 79 -9.27 -3.74 6.24
C GLY A 79 -8.37 -3.15 7.34
N GLY A 80 -7.95 -1.88 7.20
CA GLY A 80 -7.21 -1.13 8.22
C GLY A 80 -5.73 -1.50 8.35
N GLY A 81 -5.22 -2.47 7.58
CA GLY A 81 -3.83 -2.94 7.65
C GLY A 81 -2.82 -1.82 7.42
N LEU A 82 -3.02 -1.01 6.37
CA LEU A 82 -2.14 0.13 6.07
C LEU A 82 -2.16 1.19 7.19
N SER A 83 -3.33 1.57 7.69
CA SER A 83 -3.46 2.53 8.80
C SER A 83 -2.80 2.02 10.07
N TRP A 84 -2.94 0.73 10.37
CA TRP A 84 -2.29 0.11 11.52
C TRP A 84 -0.76 0.14 11.37
N LEU A 85 -0.23 -0.22 10.20
CA LEU A 85 1.21 -0.12 9.93
C LEU A 85 1.73 1.30 10.09
N LEU A 86 1.08 2.30 9.48
CA LEU A 86 1.51 3.70 9.59
C LEU A 86 1.48 4.20 11.04
N SER A 87 0.48 3.78 11.82
CA SER A 87 0.39 4.08 13.26
C SER A 87 1.52 3.42 14.05
N THR A 88 1.93 2.19 13.70
CA THR A 88 3.07 1.52 14.37
C THR A 88 4.42 2.21 14.15
N LEU A 89 4.51 3.07 13.13
CA LEU A 89 5.67 3.87 12.77
C LEU A 89 5.54 5.34 13.21
N ASP A 90 4.57 5.66 14.07
CA ASP A 90 4.26 7.03 14.51
C ASP A 90 3.99 8.00 13.34
N VAL A 91 3.31 7.52 12.28
CA VAL A 91 2.96 8.25 11.05
C VAL A 91 4.20 8.90 10.40
N PRO A 92 5.02 8.11 9.71
CA PRO A 92 6.37 8.53 9.29
C PRO A 92 6.34 9.70 8.31
N THR A 93 7.25 10.66 8.50
CA THR A 93 7.41 11.83 7.62
C THR A 93 8.50 11.65 6.55
N TYR A 94 9.13 10.48 6.51
CA TYR A 94 10.17 10.12 5.55
C TYR A 94 9.62 9.19 4.45
N PRO A 95 10.24 9.19 3.26
CA PRO A 95 9.74 8.44 2.11
C PRO A 95 9.87 6.92 2.29
N ALA A 96 8.89 6.21 1.73
CA ALA A 96 8.94 4.77 1.53
C ALA A 96 9.64 4.42 0.21
N THR A 97 10.15 3.20 0.12
CA THR A 97 10.67 2.61 -1.11
C THR A 97 9.57 1.81 -1.80
N LEU A 98 9.27 2.15 -3.05
CA LEU A 98 8.41 1.33 -3.92
C LEU A 98 9.28 0.29 -4.63
N HIS A 99 9.06 -0.98 -4.33
CA HIS A 99 9.75 -2.11 -4.97
C HIS A 99 9.09 -2.52 -6.28
N GLY A 100 7.78 -2.34 -6.40
CA GLY A 100 7.06 -2.63 -7.62
C GLY A 100 5.58 -2.28 -7.52
N TYR A 101 4.96 -2.04 -8.67
CA TYR A 101 3.52 -1.94 -8.85
C TYR A 101 3.12 -2.87 -9.99
N GLY A 102 1.99 -3.55 -9.85
CA GLY A 102 1.44 -4.43 -10.87
C GLY A 102 -0.04 -4.68 -10.63
N THR A 103 -0.65 -5.43 -11.53
CA THR A 103 -2.06 -5.82 -11.40
C THR A 103 -2.21 -7.32 -11.31
N ILE A 104 -3.22 -7.76 -10.57
CA ILE A 104 -3.59 -9.17 -10.43
C ILE A 104 -5.13 -9.24 -10.46
N ILE A 105 -5.68 -9.93 -11.45
CA ILE A 105 -7.13 -10.04 -11.69
C ILE A 105 -7.75 -8.63 -11.82
N GLY A 106 -6.96 -7.68 -12.34
CA GLY A 106 -7.29 -6.28 -12.54
C GLY A 106 -7.36 -5.39 -11.29
N THR A 107 -6.98 -5.91 -10.13
CA THR A 107 -6.71 -5.10 -8.91
C THR A 107 -5.34 -4.43 -8.99
N GLY A 108 -5.17 -3.27 -8.36
CA GLY A 108 -3.88 -2.61 -8.21
C GLY A 108 -3.10 -3.14 -7.00
N ASN A 109 -1.83 -3.48 -7.18
CA ASN A 109 -0.97 -4.04 -6.12
C ASN A 109 0.37 -3.31 -6.09
N ALA A 110 0.86 -2.98 -4.89
CA ALA A 110 2.16 -2.36 -4.69
C ALA A 110 2.94 -3.06 -3.59
N ILE A 111 4.25 -3.21 -3.79
CA ILE A 111 5.18 -3.66 -2.76
C ILE A 111 5.94 -2.43 -2.27
N VAL A 112 5.73 -2.05 -1.02
CA VAL A 112 6.24 -0.82 -0.42
C VAL A 112 6.92 -1.13 0.91
N GLU A 113 8.06 -0.48 1.16
CA GLU A 113 8.83 -0.62 2.39
C GLU A 113 9.11 0.74 3.03
N TRP A 114 8.89 0.85 4.35
CA TRP A 114 9.43 1.94 5.17
C TRP A 114 10.70 1.46 5.90
N PRO A 115 11.90 1.92 5.52
CA PRO A 115 13.17 1.43 6.08
C PRO A 115 13.49 2.13 7.42
N GLU A 116 12.62 1.97 8.42
CA GLU A 116 12.69 2.70 9.70
C GLU A 116 14.04 2.59 10.42
N ARG A 117 14.70 1.42 10.34
CA ARG A 117 16.04 1.23 10.92
C ARG A 117 17.08 2.18 10.32
N ASN A 118 17.04 2.35 9.01
CA ASN A 118 18.01 3.18 8.30
C ASN A 118 17.78 4.68 8.59
N HIS A 119 16.54 5.07 8.88
CA HIS A 119 16.21 6.45 9.21
C HIS A 119 16.62 6.82 10.65
N LYS A 120 16.37 5.95 11.63
CA LYS A 120 16.80 6.18 13.02
C LYS A 120 18.33 6.22 13.17
N GLU A 121 19.06 5.40 12.42
CA GLU A 121 20.54 5.43 12.41
C GLU A 121 21.12 6.68 11.74
N ALA A 122 20.45 7.22 10.72
CA ALA A 122 20.87 8.47 10.06
C ALA A 122 20.52 9.75 10.84
N SER A 123 19.62 9.66 11.81
CA SER A 123 19.14 10.77 12.63
C SER A 123 19.82 10.85 14.02
N GLN A 124 20.76 9.94 14.29
CA GLN A 124 21.60 9.89 15.49
C GLN A 124 23.05 10.28 15.15
#